data_AF-A0A955K2S5-F1
#
_entry.id   AF-A0A955K2S5-F1
#
_cell.length_a   1.000
_cell.length_b   1.000
_cell.length_c   1.000
_cell.angle_alpha   90.00
_cell.angle_beta   90.00
_cell.angle_gamma   90.00
#
_symmetry.space_group_name_H-M   'P 1'
#
loop_
_entity.id
_entity.type
_entity.pdbx_description
1 polymer ?
#
loop_
_entity_poly.entity_id
_entity_poly.type
_entity_poly.pdbx_seq_one_letter_code
_entity_poly.pdbx_strand_id
1 'polypeptide(L)'
;MYVCLVKNKARLFVLLLVVVGTAAILFTGYAMAIASTPYWNTEQGVTVSAGTSYNQSNLPANLLSERPCSNDSYSNKTGTQQTICTVHTSGYKLTHDAKMVTLGGTVLNPVINKLNQSSKLIPLDGSSSMLEIQGKQSSARLRIIKNAFSKAITDYQKTPTTVYITSTDQYNLIDDANNTYLFSDYYLNTSADNTWVVSQNGNGIYKYNLVTNTIQYLRTGYYSKNGYSPELMLAISESGRYVAVYTGRENKLEIIDTNTCTNSTAKRGQDAGCSSRNITSDITNSISNLYLQNQFRYLQFENENTISFYAYKDWVNNQHFTLQKVYATSEGSAQKRALDYLAMGDSYASGEGVYNYKDGTDIYGTNMCHLAMLSYPYIIANKGAAGDTESVACSGAKVKDIFDIGNKDYIDDKPQAKGFLDKSFSNYIYTNFIVGNRRQHDFLTYYKPGLITLSIGGN
;
A
#
# COMPACT_ATOMS: atom_id res chain seq x y z
N MET A 1 -53.54 -41.37 -41.28
CA MET A 1 -54.00 -41.99 -42.54
C MET A 1 -52.93 -41.69 -43.59
N TYR A 2 -52.55 -42.72 -44.34
CA TYR A 2 -51.40 -42.80 -45.24
C TYR A 2 -51.38 -41.76 -46.39
N VAL A 3 -50.18 -41.62 -46.95
CA VAL A 3 -49.83 -41.55 -48.40
C VAL A 3 -49.02 -40.31 -48.82
N CYS A 4 -47.76 -40.62 -49.20
CA CYS A 4 -46.81 -39.86 -49.99
C CYS A 4 -47.37 -39.32 -51.31
N LEU A 5 -46.78 -38.24 -51.84
CA LEU A 5 -46.51 -38.15 -53.27
C LEU A 5 -45.27 -37.30 -53.56
N VAL A 6 -44.36 -37.92 -54.29
CA VAL A 6 -43.07 -37.42 -54.79
C VAL A 6 -43.27 -36.84 -56.18
N LYS A 7 -42.56 -35.74 -56.49
CA LYS A 7 -41.90 -35.35 -57.77
C LYS A 7 -42.19 -33.89 -58.11
N ASN A 8 -41.37 -33.14 -58.86
CA ASN A 8 -39.93 -33.07 -59.13
C ASN A 8 -39.80 -31.82 -60.03
N LYS A 9 -38.63 -31.15 -59.99
CA LYS A 9 -38.08 -30.22 -61.00
C LYS A 9 -38.57 -28.75 -61.09
N ALA A 10 -37.62 -27.90 -60.69
CA ALA A 10 -36.93 -26.92 -61.55
C ALA A 10 -37.32 -25.43 -61.46
N ARG A 11 -36.33 -24.67 -60.97
CA ARG A 11 -35.85 -23.36 -61.43
C ARG A 11 -36.86 -22.21 -61.52
N LEU A 12 -36.80 -21.31 -60.53
CA LEU A 12 -36.40 -19.91 -60.75
C LEU A 12 -36.15 -19.25 -59.39
N PHE A 13 -34.90 -18.91 -59.10
CA PHE A 13 -34.56 -18.08 -57.94
C PHE A 13 -34.84 -16.63 -58.33
N VAL A 14 -35.98 -16.09 -57.87
CA VAL A 14 -36.24 -14.65 -57.83
C VAL A 14 -36.26 -14.23 -56.37
N LEU A 15 -35.30 -13.37 -56.06
CA LEU A 15 -35.09 -12.68 -54.81
C LEU A 15 -36.36 -11.87 -54.47
N LEU A 16 -37.05 -12.17 -53.37
CA LEU A 16 -37.96 -11.23 -52.74
C LEU A 16 -37.70 -11.20 -51.23
N LEU A 17 -37.28 -10.02 -50.78
CA LEU A 17 -37.06 -9.66 -49.38
C LEU A 17 -38.31 -9.98 -48.54
N VAL A 18 -38.12 -10.71 -47.45
CA VAL A 18 -38.93 -10.53 -46.23
C VAL A 18 -37.96 -10.39 -45.07
N VAL A 19 -37.99 -9.19 -44.50
CA VAL A 19 -37.27 -8.74 -43.31
C VAL A 19 -37.76 -9.54 -42.10
N VAL A 20 -36.89 -10.36 -41.52
CA VAL A 20 -37.03 -10.83 -40.15
C VAL A 20 -35.77 -10.40 -39.42
N GLY A 21 -35.91 -9.33 -38.63
CA GLY A 21 -34.83 -8.77 -37.83
C GLY A 21 -34.44 -9.73 -36.72
N THR A 22 -33.39 -10.51 -36.95
CA THR A 22 -32.55 -11.05 -35.89
C THR A 22 -31.42 -10.06 -35.65
N ALA A 23 -31.49 -9.35 -34.51
CA ALA A 23 -30.36 -8.61 -33.98
C ALA A 23 -29.26 -9.62 -33.60
N ALA A 24 -28.41 -9.94 -34.56
CA ALA A 24 -27.13 -10.58 -34.30
C ALA A 24 -26.26 -9.55 -33.59
N ILE A 25 -26.20 -9.63 -32.26
CA ILE A 25 -25.16 -8.99 -31.47
C ILE A 25 -23.86 -9.66 -31.91
N LEU A 26 -23.14 -9.00 -32.82
CA LEU A 26 -21.77 -9.29 -33.15
C LEU A 26 -20.96 -9.10 -31.87
N PHE A 27 -20.74 -10.19 -31.13
CA PHE A 27 -19.61 -10.30 -30.23
C PHE A 27 -18.34 -10.29 -31.09
N THR A 28 -17.87 -9.10 -31.47
CA THR A 28 -16.47 -8.91 -31.80
C THR A 28 -15.69 -9.29 -30.55
N GLY A 29 -15.08 -10.46 -30.58
CA GLY A 29 -14.13 -10.90 -29.58
C GLY A 29 -13.02 -9.87 -29.48
N TYR A 30 -13.14 -8.96 -28.52
CA TYR A 30 -11.98 -8.34 -27.91
C TYR A 30 -11.22 -9.46 -27.22
N ALA A 31 -10.33 -10.11 -27.97
CA ALA A 31 -9.10 -10.58 -27.38
C ALA A 31 -8.43 -9.31 -26.83
N MET A 32 -8.71 -8.97 -25.57
CA MET A 32 -7.85 -8.08 -24.84
C MET A 32 -6.52 -8.81 -24.75
N ALA A 33 -5.63 -8.50 -25.69
CA ALA A 33 -4.22 -8.67 -25.48
C ALA A 33 -3.95 -8.06 -24.10
N ILE A 34 -3.54 -8.90 -23.14
CA ILE A 34 -2.90 -8.42 -21.93
C ILE A 34 -1.57 -7.82 -22.42
N ALA A 35 -1.66 -6.60 -22.95
CA ALA A 35 -0.50 -5.78 -23.17
C ALA A 35 0.02 -5.50 -21.77
N SER A 36 1.08 -6.19 -21.38
CA SER A 36 1.92 -5.77 -20.28
C SER A 36 2.55 -4.44 -20.70
N THR A 37 1.80 -3.35 -20.56
CA THR A 37 2.31 -2.01 -20.80
C THR A 37 3.38 -1.69 -19.75
N PRO A 38 4.47 -1.02 -20.13
CA PRO A 38 5.53 -0.70 -19.21
C PRO A 38 5.07 0.43 -18.27
N TYR A 39 4.70 0.08 -17.04
CA TYR A 39 4.40 1.07 -16.02
C TYR A 39 5.67 1.88 -15.70
N TRP A 40 5.52 3.19 -15.47
CA TRP A 40 6.58 4.20 -15.25
C TRP A 40 7.63 4.43 -16.36
N ASN A 41 7.77 3.56 -17.36
CA ASN A 41 8.77 3.68 -18.43
C ASN A 41 8.10 4.09 -19.76
N THR A 42 8.73 5.05 -20.47
CA THR A 42 8.35 5.68 -21.75
C THR A 42 7.33 6.82 -21.68
N GLU A 43 7.73 7.96 -22.29
CA GLU A 43 7.04 9.14 -22.89
C GLU A 43 5.63 9.61 -22.46
N GLN A 44 4.81 8.77 -21.86
CA GLN A 44 3.51 9.11 -21.28
C GLN A 44 3.70 9.91 -19.99
N GLY A 45 2.85 10.88 -19.69
CA GLY A 45 2.89 11.76 -18.52
C GLY A 45 2.80 11.05 -17.17
N VAL A 46 2.82 11.83 -16.10
CA VAL A 46 2.45 11.39 -14.75
C VAL A 46 1.23 12.20 -14.36
N THR A 47 0.16 11.54 -13.95
CA THR A 47 -1.00 12.24 -13.41
C THR A 47 -0.79 12.45 -11.92
N VAL A 48 -0.86 13.71 -11.51
CA VAL A 48 -0.58 14.13 -10.13
C VAL A 48 -1.86 14.66 -9.50
N SER A 49 -2.15 14.26 -8.26
CA SER A 49 -3.27 14.77 -7.49
C SER A 49 -2.87 15.13 -6.07
N ALA A 50 -3.58 16.10 -5.49
CA ALA A 50 -3.45 16.50 -4.10
C ALA A 50 -4.36 15.65 -3.22
N GLY A 51 -3.85 15.16 -2.10
CA GLY A 51 -4.62 14.51 -1.03
C GLY A 51 -4.88 15.44 0.15
N THR A 52 -4.92 14.86 1.35
CA THR A 52 -5.04 15.59 2.62
C THR A 52 -3.97 16.68 2.79
N SER A 53 -4.37 17.80 3.36
CA SER A 53 -3.47 18.90 3.73
C SER A 53 -3.55 19.22 5.22
N TYR A 54 -2.41 19.63 5.80
CA TYR A 54 -2.27 19.96 7.20
C TYR A 54 -1.54 21.30 7.36
N ASN A 55 -2.01 22.16 8.24
CA ASN A 55 -1.29 23.34 8.69
C ASN A 55 -0.46 23.00 9.94
N GLN A 56 0.40 23.90 10.37
CA GLN A 56 1.20 23.70 11.59
C GLN A 56 0.35 23.34 12.83
N SER A 57 -0.85 23.91 12.95
CA SER A 57 -1.73 23.72 14.11
C SER A 57 -2.42 22.35 14.19
N ASN A 58 -2.55 21.64 13.07
CA ASN A 58 -3.20 20.32 13.00
C ASN A 58 -2.30 19.24 12.40
N LEU A 59 -0.99 19.50 12.33
CA LEU A 59 -0.02 18.54 11.81
C LEU A 59 0.08 17.33 12.76
N PRO A 60 -0.23 16.11 12.28
CA PRO A 60 -0.06 14.91 13.07
C PRO A 60 1.43 14.71 13.44
N ALA A 61 1.72 14.38 14.69
CA ALA A 61 3.09 14.19 15.17
C ALA A 61 3.83 13.05 14.44
N ASN A 62 3.08 12.05 13.96
CA ASN A 62 3.58 10.96 13.14
C ASN A 62 3.83 11.35 11.67
N LEU A 63 3.59 12.60 11.27
CA LEU A 63 4.03 13.15 9.98
C LEU A 63 5.39 13.88 10.06
N LEU A 64 6.05 13.84 11.22
CA LEU A 64 7.42 14.33 11.39
C LEU A 64 8.46 13.20 11.57
N SER A 65 8.03 11.95 11.71
CA SER A 65 8.90 10.78 11.73
C SER A 65 9.48 10.48 10.33
N GLU A 66 10.53 9.67 10.23
CA GLU A 66 11.05 9.25 8.92
C GLU A 66 10.25 8.06 8.32
N ARG A 67 9.38 7.42 9.12
CA ARG A 67 8.61 6.23 8.73
C ARG A 67 7.16 6.28 9.20
N PRO A 68 6.21 5.67 8.45
CA PRO A 68 4.82 5.55 8.87
C PRO A 68 4.72 4.86 10.24
N CYS A 69 3.85 5.39 11.10
CA CYS A 69 3.54 4.81 12.39
C CYS A 69 2.17 5.29 12.87
N SER A 70 1.61 4.55 13.81
CA SER A 70 0.40 4.90 14.54
C SER A 70 0.76 5.69 15.78
N ASN A 71 -0.02 6.73 16.07
CA ASN A 71 0.06 7.45 17.35
C ASN A 71 -0.65 6.62 18.41
N ASP A 72 0.09 6.12 19.39
CA ASP A 72 -0.46 5.43 20.56
C ASP A 72 -0.20 6.26 21.83
N SER A 73 -1.22 6.42 22.66
CA SER A 73 -1.11 7.12 23.94
C SER A 73 -0.76 6.15 25.08
N TYR A 74 0.24 6.51 25.88
CA TYR A 74 0.76 5.70 26.98
C TYR A 74 0.86 6.53 28.26
N SER A 75 0.62 5.89 29.41
CA SER A 75 0.92 6.49 30.71
C SER A 75 2.29 6.02 31.16
N ASN A 76 3.22 6.95 31.37
CA ASN A 76 4.52 6.61 31.95
C ASN A 76 4.37 6.13 33.41
N LYS A 77 5.47 5.67 34.04
CA LYS A 77 5.46 5.21 35.45
C LYS A 77 5.01 6.30 36.45
N THR A 78 5.00 7.57 36.06
CA THR A 78 4.54 8.70 36.89
C THR A 78 3.10 9.12 36.60
N GLY A 79 2.36 8.37 35.76
CA GLY A 79 0.97 8.64 35.40
C GLY A 79 0.78 9.74 34.34
N THR A 80 1.86 10.27 33.77
CA THR A 80 1.79 11.28 32.70
C THR A 80 1.49 10.60 31.37
N GLN A 81 0.46 11.07 30.66
CA GLN A 81 0.18 10.60 29.30
C GLN A 81 1.21 11.15 28.30
N GLN A 82 1.70 10.27 27.44
CA GLN A 82 2.60 10.57 26.33
C GLN A 82 2.08 9.89 25.07
N THR A 83 2.02 10.62 23.97
CA THR A 83 1.73 10.05 22.65
C THR A 83 3.03 9.66 21.98
N ILE A 84 3.12 8.40 21.53
CA ILE A 84 4.32 7.83 20.93
C ILE A 84 3.95 7.18 19.60
N CYS A 85 4.79 7.44 18.60
CA CYS A 85 4.77 6.80 17.29
C CYS A 85 5.22 5.34 17.42
N THR A 86 4.32 4.39 17.15
CA THR A 86 4.64 2.95 17.10
C THR A 86 4.20 2.30 15.79
N VAL A 87 4.95 1.30 15.35
CA VAL A 87 4.56 0.45 14.22
C VAL A 87 3.88 -0.79 14.77
N HIS A 88 2.72 -1.12 14.22
CA HIS A 88 1.89 -2.23 14.66
C HIS A 88 2.36 -3.50 13.94
N THR A 89 2.60 -4.56 14.71
CA THR A 89 3.01 -5.85 14.17
C THR A 89 2.01 -6.90 14.60
N SER A 90 2.05 -8.11 14.05
CA SER A 90 1.05 -9.15 14.34
C SER A 90 1.05 -9.66 15.79
N GLY A 91 2.03 -9.27 16.62
CA GLY A 91 2.11 -9.69 18.03
C GLY A 91 2.66 -8.66 19.01
N TYR A 92 3.15 -7.51 18.55
CA TYR A 92 3.77 -6.49 19.39
C TYR A 92 3.67 -5.09 18.75
N LYS A 93 4.03 -4.05 19.50
CA LYS A 93 4.24 -2.70 18.98
C LYS A 93 5.68 -2.29 19.22
N LEU A 94 6.32 -1.68 18.23
CA LEU A 94 7.68 -1.14 18.36
C LEU A 94 7.66 0.37 18.15
N THR A 95 8.29 1.12 19.06
CA THR A 95 8.62 2.53 18.82
C THR A 95 9.78 2.64 17.84
N HIS A 96 9.96 3.84 17.26
CA HIS A 96 11.10 4.14 16.40
C HIS A 96 12.47 3.89 17.09
N ASP A 97 12.55 4.11 18.40
CA ASP A 97 13.75 3.86 19.22
C ASP A 97 13.89 2.38 19.65
N ALA A 98 13.25 1.46 18.93
CA ALA A 98 13.25 0.03 19.22
C ALA A 98 12.72 -0.34 20.63
N LYS A 99 11.89 0.51 21.24
CA LYS A 99 11.22 0.18 22.50
C LYS A 99 9.97 -0.62 22.20
N MET A 100 9.88 -1.77 22.83
CA MET A 100 8.78 -2.71 22.73
C MET A 100 7.60 -2.29 23.60
N VAL A 101 6.40 -2.53 23.09
CA VAL A 101 5.14 -2.42 23.83
C VAL A 101 4.32 -3.67 23.53
N THR A 102 3.79 -4.28 24.59
CA THR A 102 2.94 -5.47 24.50
C THR A 102 1.55 -5.05 24.02
N LEU A 103 0.87 -5.87 23.21
CA LEU A 103 -0.53 -5.62 22.85
C LEU A 103 -1.37 -5.53 24.15
N GLY A 104 -1.97 -4.36 24.41
CA GLY A 104 -2.75 -4.08 25.63
C GLY A 104 -1.97 -3.61 26.86
N GLY A 105 -0.64 -3.42 26.77
CA GLY A 105 0.17 -2.91 27.88
C GLY A 105 0.21 -1.37 27.93
N THR A 106 0.21 -0.81 29.15
CA THR A 106 0.36 0.65 29.39
C THR A 106 1.80 1.07 29.67
N VAL A 107 2.75 0.14 29.83
CA VAL A 107 4.11 0.42 30.30
C VAL A 107 5.15 0.18 29.20
N LEU A 108 5.91 1.24 28.89
CA LEU A 108 7.10 1.19 28.04
C LEU A 108 8.30 0.63 28.82
N ASN A 109 9.15 -0.14 28.13
CA ASN A 109 10.44 -0.73 28.58
C ASN A 109 10.42 -2.20 29.03
N PRO A 110 9.97 -3.16 28.21
CA PRO A 110 10.47 -4.51 28.38
C PRO A 110 11.92 -4.59 27.85
N VAL A 111 12.77 -5.35 28.53
CA VAL A 111 14.17 -5.56 28.13
C VAL A 111 14.22 -6.61 27.03
N ILE A 112 15.00 -6.39 25.98
CA ILE A 112 15.22 -7.38 24.91
C ILE A 112 16.57 -8.07 25.16
N ASN A 113 16.55 -9.35 25.55
CA ASN A 113 17.69 -9.99 26.23
C ASN A 113 18.84 -10.47 25.32
N LYS A 114 18.86 -10.13 24.04
CA LYS A 114 19.80 -10.73 23.07
C LYS A 114 20.24 -9.83 21.92
N LEU A 115 19.88 -8.56 21.95
CA LEU A 115 20.36 -7.63 20.92
C LEU A 115 21.68 -7.02 21.36
N ASN A 116 22.62 -6.87 20.42
CA ASN A 116 23.82 -6.10 20.70
C ASN A 116 23.38 -4.68 21.07
N GLN A 117 24.09 -4.03 22.01
CA GLN A 117 23.73 -2.68 22.48
C GLN A 117 23.76 -1.61 21.36
N SER A 118 24.33 -1.94 20.19
CA SER A 118 24.38 -1.11 19.00
C SER A 118 23.39 -1.53 17.90
N SER A 119 22.49 -2.48 18.17
CA SER A 119 21.49 -2.93 17.19
C SER A 119 20.30 -1.98 17.11
N LYS A 120 19.91 -1.58 15.89
CA LYS A 120 18.67 -0.85 15.62
C LYS A 120 17.62 -1.80 15.06
N LEU A 121 16.42 -1.80 15.64
CA LEU A 121 15.31 -2.63 15.17
C LEU A 121 14.40 -1.84 14.24
N ILE A 122 13.91 -2.50 13.21
CA ILE A 122 12.96 -1.95 12.24
C ILE A 122 11.76 -2.90 12.18
N PRO A 123 10.64 -2.56 12.82
CA PRO A 123 9.40 -3.32 12.66
C PRO A 123 8.95 -3.36 11.20
N LEU A 124 8.36 -4.49 10.81
CA LEU A 124 7.63 -4.64 9.55
C LEU A 124 6.14 -4.58 9.87
N ASP A 125 5.41 -3.64 9.26
CA ASP A 125 4.00 -3.39 9.57
C ASP A 125 3.14 -4.63 9.30
N GLY A 126 2.30 -5.01 10.25
CA GLY A 126 1.46 -6.22 10.18
C GLY A 126 2.21 -7.57 10.18
N SER A 127 3.54 -7.59 10.19
CA SER A 127 4.34 -8.82 10.16
C SER A 127 4.69 -9.33 11.55
N SER A 128 4.96 -10.63 11.73
CA SER A 128 5.59 -11.14 12.97
C SER A 128 7.10 -10.99 12.95
N SER A 129 7.68 -10.56 11.82
CA SER A 129 9.12 -10.45 11.60
C SER A 129 9.60 -9.00 11.76
N MET A 130 10.89 -8.82 12.00
CA MET A 130 11.51 -7.49 12.00
C MET A 130 12.89 -7.52 11.34
N LEU A 131 13.37 -6.36 10.90
CA LEU A 131 14.75 -6.20 10.49
C LEU A 131 15.60 -5.70 11.67
N GLU A 132 16.85 -6.12 11.72
CA GLU A 132 17.87 -5.67 12.65
C GLU A 132 19.05 -5.13 11.87
N ILE A 133 19.44 -3.88 12.15
CA ILE A 133 20.73 -3.32 11.73
C ILE A 133 21.71 -3.56 12.87
N GLN A 134 22.61 -4.53 12.70
CA GLN A 134 23.59 -4.94 13.71
C GLN A 134 24.94 -4.27 13.47
N GLY A 135 25.41 -3.42 14.40
CA GLY A 135 26.77 -2.86 14.38
C GLY A 135 26.81 -1.33 14.20
N LYS A 136 28.03 -0.77 14.06
CA LYS A 136 28.24 0.67 13.81
C LYS A 136 28.20 0.95 12.31
N GLN A 137 27.92 2.20 11.88
CA GLN A 137 27.69 2.58 10.47
C GLN A 137 28.66 1.97 9.43
N SER A 138 29.94 1.79 9.75
CA SER A 138 30.95 1.22 8.85
C SER A 138 31.00 -0.31 8.80
N SER A 139 30.27 -1.02 9.66
CA SER A 139 30.20 -2.50 9.75
C SER A 139 28.77 -3.03 9.95
N ALA A 140 27.76 -2.18 9.78
CA ALA A 140 26.37 -2.46 10.07
C ALA A 140 25.79 -3.52 9.12
N ARG A 141 25.36 -4.67 9.65
CA ARG A 141 24.75 -5.76 8.88
C ARG A 141 23.24 -5.70 9.00
N LEU A 142 22.51 -5.85 7.91
CA LEU A 142 21.06 -6.06 7.98
C LEU A 142 20.77 -7.55 8.12
N ARG A 143 19.89 -7.85 9.06
CA ARG A 143 19.37 -9.16 9.35
C ARG A 143 17.87 -9.09 9.40
N ILE A 144 17.21 -10.17 9.02
CA ILE A 144 15.79 -10.36 9.32
C ILE A 144 15.66 -11.40 10.44
N ILE A 145 14.78 -11.11 11.39
CA ILE A 145 14.42 -11.96 12.51
C ILE A 145 12.99 -12.40 12.27
N LYS A 146 12.79 -13.66 11.89
CA LYS A 146 11.47 -14.24 11.69
C LYS A 146 10.83 -14.58 13.03
N ASN A 147 9.52 -14.34 13.14
CA ASN A 147 8.76 -14.51 14.38
C ASN A 147 9.51 -13.88 15.55
N ALA A 148 9.70 -12.57 15.43
CA ALA A 148 10.76 -11.80 16.05
C ALA A 148 10.97 -12.07 17.54
N PHE A 149 9.91 -12.42 18.26
CA PHE A 149 9.94 -12.86 19.64
C PHE A 149 9.40 -14.28 19.79
N SER A 150 10.21 -15.16 20.37
CA SER A 150 9.88 -16.57 20.60
C SER A 150 9.18 -16.82 21.94
N LYS A 151 9.45 -15.97 22.93
CA LYS A 151 8.90 -16.10 24.30
C LYS A 151 9.00 -14.78 25.06
N ALA A 152 8.07 -14.56 25.98
CA ALA A 152 8.18 -13.58 27.04
C ALA A 152 8.46 -14.29 28.38
N ILE A 153 9.43 -13.80 29.16
CA ILE A 153 9.73 -14.28 30.52
C ILE A 153 9.65 -13.11 31.49
N THR A 154 9.34 -13.38 32.76
CA THR A 154 9.45 -12.36 33.81
C THR A 154 10.85 -12.46 34.41
N ASP A 155 11.62 -11.37 34.33
CA ASP A 155 12.87 -11.24 35.05
C ASP A 155 12.59 -10.78 36.48
N TYR A 156 12.99 -11.62 37.45
CA TYR A 156 12.83 -11.38 38.88
C TYR A 156 14.10 -10.82 39.55
N GLN A 157 15.20 -10.68 38.82
CA GLN A 157 16.48 -10.20 39.38
C GLN A 157 16.58 -8.67 39.45
N LYS A 158 15.76 -7.97 38.67
CA LYS A 158 15.45 -6.54 38.81
C LYS A 158 13.94 -6.43 38.98
N THR A 159 13.43 -5.26 39.39
CA THR A 159 11.99 -5.00 39.57
C THR A 159 11.16 -5.71 38.48
N PRO A 160 10.12 -6.52 38.83
CA PRO A 160 9.54 -7.51 37.92
C PRO A 160 9.29 -6.92 36.54
N THR A 161 10.07 -7.36 35.55
CA THR A 161 10.03 -6.81 34.20
C THR A 161 9.84 -7.94 33.19
N THR A 162 8.90 -7.75 32.26
CA THR A 162 8.74 -8.68 31.15
C THR A 162 9.92 -8.52 30.20
N VAL A 163 10.58 -9.62 29.89
CA VAL A 163 11.74 -9.71 29.01
C VAL A 163 11.36 -10.55 27.81
N TYR A 164 11.56 -10.00 26.62
CA TYR A 164 11.29 -10.70 25.37
C TYR A 164 12.55 -11.36 24.82
N ILE A 165 12.43 -12.64 24.48
CA ILE A 165 13.50 -13.43 23.88
C ILE A 165 13.37 -13.34 22.38
N THR A 166 14.38 -12.78 21.71
CA THR A 166 14.44 -12.75 20.25
C THR A 166 14.49 -14.17 19.68
N SER A 167 13.78 -14.39 18.58
CA SER A 167 13.80 -15.67 17.87
C SER A 167 15.19 -16.04 17.39
N THR A 168 15.51 -17.33 17.34
CA THR A 168 16.75 -17.85 16.75
C THR A 168 16.66 -18.03 15.23
N ASP A 169 15.45 -17.94 14.66
CA ASP A 169 15.23 -17.94 13.22
C ASP A 169 15.60 -16.55 12.66
N GLN A 170 16.90 -16.37 12.42
CA GLN A 170 17.45 -15.12 11.91
C GLN A 170 18.47 -15.40 10.83
N TYR A 171 18.48 -14.57 9.78
CA TYR A 171 19.45 -14.68 8.70
C TYR A 171 19.93 -13.31 8.24
N ASN A 172 21.24 -13.22 7.98
CA ASN A 172 21.84 -12.00 7.46
C ASN A 172 21.46 -11.86 5.98
N LEU A 173 21.17 -10.63 5.55
CA LEU A 173 20.96 -10.31 4.15
C LEU A 173 22.35 -10.12 3.51
N ILE A 174 22.69 -11.04 2.62
CA ILE A 174 24.00 -11.17 1.95
C ILE A 174 23.80 -11.15 0.42
N ASP A 175 24.83 -10.79 -0.36
CA ASP A 175 24.82 -11.10 -1.81
C ASP A 175 25.18 -12.56 -2.10
N ASP A 176 25.00 -12.91 -3.37
CA ASP A 176 25.49 -14.12 -4.04
C ASP A 176 27.00 -14.35 -3.88
N ALA A 177 27.78 -13.34 -3.47
CA ALA A 177 29.20 -13.45 -3.15
C ALA A 177 29.46 -13.56 -1.63
N ASN A 178 28.42 -13.78 -0.83
CA ASN A 178 28.43 -13.91 0.63
C ASN A 178 28.97 -12.69 1.39
N ASN A 179 28.95 -11.50 0.76
CA ASN A 179 29.27 -10.24 1.41
C ASN A 179 28.05 -9.75 2.18
N THR A 180 28.26 -9.41 3.46
CA THR A 180 27.28 -8.62 4.20
C THR A 180 27.38 -7.18 3.74
N TYR A 181 26.33 -6.65 3.12
CA TYR A 181 26.31 -5.22 2.81
C TYR A 181 26.25 -4.41 4.09
N LEU A 182 27.01 -3.32 4.10
CA LEU A 182 26.88 -2.28 5.11
C LEU A 182 25.51 -1.65 4.90
N PHE A 183 24.75 -1.36 5.94
CA PHE A 183 23.49 -0.63 5.82
C PHE A 183 23.58 0.66 6.62
N SER A 184 23.22 1.78 6.00
CA SER A 184 22.97 3.01 6.74
C SER A 184 21.50 3.02 7.14
N ASP A 185 21.23 3.27 8.41
CA ASP A 185 19.90 3.27 8.99
C ASP A 185 19.03 4.45 8.54
N TYR A 186 19.63 5.46 7.91
CA TYR A 186 18.96 6.66 7.40
C TYR A 186 18.23 6.42 6.07
N TYR A 187 18.62 5.40 5.29
CA TYR A 187 18.10 5.20 3.94
C TYR A 187 17.66 3.76 3.75
N LEU A 188 16.57 3.38 4.43
CA LEU A 188 15.93 2.08 4.29
C LEU A 188 14.41 2.23 4.34
N ASN A 189 13.75 1.63 3.36
CA ASN A 189 12.29 1.50 3.31
C ASN A 189 11.88 0.10 2.82
N THR A 190 10.63 -0.27 3.05
CA THR A 190 10.07 -1.57 2.68
C THR A 190 8.87 -1.42 1.74
N SER A 191 8.60 -2.44 0.93
CA SER A 191 7.34 -2.49 0.19
C SER A 191 6.16 -2.65 1.14
N ALA A 192 4.97 -2.27 0.68
CA ALA A 192 3.73 -2.30 1.44
C ALA A 192 3.34 -3.70 1.96
N ASP A 193 3.74 -4.75 1.25
CA ASP A 193 3.52 -6.15 1.58
C ASP A 193 4.71 -6.78 2.35
N ASN A 194 5.73 -5.98 2.67
CA ASN A 194 6.98 -6.40 3.31
C ASN A 194 7.75 -7.52 2.55
N THR A 195 7.56 -7.66 1.24
CA THR A 195 8.32 -8.63 0.44
C THR A 195 9.67 -8.08 -0.02
N TRP A 196 9.78 -6.76 -0.15
CA TRP A 196 10.99 -6.06 -0.60
C TRP A 196 11.50 -5.04 0.40
N VAL A 197 12.82 -4.88 0.43
CA VAL A 197 13.53 -3.79 1.11
C VAL A 197 14.33 -3.04 0.07
N VAL A 198 14.31 -1.72 0.13
CA VAL A 198 15.25 -0.86 -0.61
C VAL A 198 16.12 -0.11 0.37
N SER A 199 17.42 -0.05 0.08
CA SER A 199 18.35 0.68 0.95
C SER A 199 19.56 1.24 0.20
N GLN A 200 20.13 2.32 0.73
CA GLN A 200 21.44 2.85 0.32
C GLN A 200 22.51 2.56 1.38
N ASN A 201 23.72 2.23 0.94
CA ASN A 201 24.90 2.15 1.79
C ASN A 201 26.10 2.93 1.25
N GLY A 202 27.34 2.59 1.64
CA GLY A 202 28.60 3.19 1.16
C GLY A 202 29.05 2.78 -0.25
N ASN A 203 28.32 1.87 -0.90
CA ASN A 203 28.58 1.37 -2.25
C ASN A 203 27.46 1.69 -3.27
N GLY A 204 26.21 1.83 -2.84
CA GLY A 204 25.11 2.31 -3.68
C GLY A 204 23.72 1.97 -3.18
N ILE A 205 22.75 1.97 -4.09
CA ILE A 205 21.34 1.64 -3.83
C ILE A 205 21.09 0.19 -4.24
N TYR A 206 20.40 -0.55 -3.38
CA TYR A 206 20.11 -1.97 -3.53
C TYR A 206 18.63 -2.23 -3.22
N LYS A 207 18.08 -3.27 -3.83
CA LYS A 207 16.86 -3.90 -3.35
C LYS A 207 17.12 -5.33 -2.90
N TYR A 208 16.33 -5.80 -1.94
CA TYR A 208 16.42 -7.12 -1.35
C TYR A 208 15.04 -7.74 -1.33
N ASN A 209 14.92 -8.97 -1.79
CA ASN A 209 13.70 -9.75 -1.63
C ASN A 209 13.79 -10.55 -0.32
N LEU A 210 12.87 -10.32 0.60
CA LEU A 210 12.85 -10.98 1.92
C LEU A 210 12.33 -12.42 1.89
N VAL A 211 11.71 -12.83 0.79
CA VAL A 211 11.19 -14.19 0.56
C VAL A 211 12.23 -15.07 -0.09
N THR A 212 12.84 -14.61 -1.19
CA THR A 212 13.84 -15.37 -1.96
C THR A 212 15.26 -15.17 -1.45
N ASN A 213 15.48 -14.19 -0.56
CA ASN A 213 16.79 -13.79 -0.04
C ASN A 213 17.77 -13.33 -1.13
N THR A 214 17.26 -12.77 -2.23
CA THR A 214 18.07 -12.27 -3.34
C THR A 214 18.26 -10.76 -3.23
N ILE A 215 19.49 -10.30 -3.46
CA ILE A 215 19.82 -8.87 -3.57
C ILE A 215 20.03 -8.50 -5.04
N GLN A 216 19.64 -7.29 -5.41
CA GLN A 216 20.03 -6.67 -6.67
C GLN A 216 20.62 -5.28 -6.41
N TYR A 217 21.82 -5.04 -6.93
CA TYR A 217 22.38 -3.69 -7.02
C TYR A 217 21.68 -2.91 -8.13
N LEU A 218 21.33 -1.65 -7.87
CA LEU A 218 20.63 -0.81 -8.83
C LEU A 218 21.55 0.24 -9.42
N ARG A 219 22.23 1.02 -8.58
CA ARG A 219 23.11 2.09 -9.04
C ARG A 219 24.04 2.59 -7.94
N THR A 220 25.00 3.42 -8.32
CA THR A 220 25.87 4.13 -7.40
C THR A 220 25.07 5.06 -6.50
N GLY A 221 25.48 5.11 -5.23
CA GLY A 221 24.81 5.91 -4.21
C GLY A 221 25.19 7.37 -4.33
N TYR A 222 24.31 8.24 -3.83
CA TYR A 222 24.58 9.67 -3.81
C TYR A 222 25.48 9.99 -2.60
N TYR A 223 26.80 10.03 -2.82
CA TYR A 223 27.77 10.56 -1.84
C TYR A 223 28.12 12.00 -2.19
N SER A 224 28.10 12.89 -1.19
CA SER A 224 28.94 14.08 -1.27
C SER A 224 30.26 13.81 -0.56
N LYS A 225 31.36 14.34 -1.11
CA LYS A 225 32.70 14.25 -0.53
C LYS A 225 32.81 14.88 0.88
N ASN A 226 31.77 15.54 1.40
CA ASN A 226 31.77 16.27 2.68
C ASN A 226 30.54 15.99 3.57
N GLY A 227 29.85 14.86 3.40
CA GLY A 227 28.71 14.50 4.25
C GLY A 227 27.54 13.88 3.49
N TYR A 228 26.71 13.15 4.22
CA TYR A 228 25.47 12.53 3.73
C TYR A 228 24.59 13.57 3.01
N SER A 229 23.97 13.19 1.88
CA SER A 229 22.97 14.05 1.21
C SER A 229 21.84 14.29 2.20
N PRO A 230 21.55 15.55 2.60
CA PRO A 230 20.76 15.81 3.79
C PRO A 230 19.36 15.20 3.77
N GLU A 231 18.80 14.89 2.59
CA GLU A 231 17.57 14.11 2.46
C GLU A 231 17.64 13.19 1.25
N LEU A 232 17.93 11.90 1.45
CA LEU A 232 17.66 10.85 0.47
C LEU A 232 16.43 10.08 0.96
N MET A 233 15.45 9.87 0.09
CA MET A 233 14.31 9.00 0.39
C MET A 233 14.19 7.92 -0.65
N LEU A 234 13.83 6.72 -0.19
CA LEU A 234 13.71 5.53 -1.01
C LEU A 234 12.32 4.93 -0.80
N ALA A 235 11.72 4.42 -1.86
CA ALA A 235 10.56 3.54 -1.79
C ALA A 235 10.64 2.47 -2.86
N ILE A 236 9.95 1.35 -2.65
CA ILE A 236 9.93 0.22 -3.57
C ILE A 236 8.49 -0.30 -3.72
N SER A 237 8.12 -0.66 -4.96
CA SER A 237 6.79 -1.23 -5.26
C SER A 237 6.66 -2.66 -4.71
N GLU A 238 5.43 -3.16 -4.62
CA GLU A 238 5.13 -4.51 -4.11
C GLU A 238 5.73 -5.61 -5.00
N SER A 239 5.79 -5.40 -6.32
CA SER A 239 6.50 -6.34 -7.21
C SER A 239 8.03 -6.27 -7.08
N GLY A 240 8.55 -5.20 -6.47
CA GLY A 240 9.97 -4.86 -6.47
C GLY A 240 10.50 -4.37 -7.81
N ARG A 241 9.64 -4.19 -8.83
CA ARG A 241 10.03 -3.70 -10.15
C ARG A 241 10.41 -2.22 -10.12
N TYR A 242 9.68 -1.40 -9.38
CA TYR A 242 9.92 0.05 -9.35
C TYR A 242 10.56 0.49 -8.05
N VAL A 243 11.56 1.35 -8.16
CA VAL A 243 12.22 1.99 -7.02
C VAL A 243 12.18 3.49 -7.20
N ALA A 244 11.55 4.18 -6.25
CA ALA A 244 11.51 5.64 -6.21
C ALA A 244 12.68 6.15 -5.37
N VAL A 245 13.41 7.13 -5.92
CA VAL A 245 14.60 7.72 -5.30
C VAL A 245 14.44 9.23 -5.33
N TYR A 246 14.34 9.84 -4.15
CA TYR A 246 14.35 11.29 -4.01
C TYR A 246 15.69 11.77 -3.44
N THR A 247 16.30 12.79 -4.06
CA THR A 247 17.50 13.45 -3.55
C THR A 247 17.24 14.94 -3.32
N GLY A 248 17.20 15.35 -2.05
CA GLY A 248 16.92 16.73 -1.65
C GLY A 248 17.92 17.75 -2.19
N ARG A 249 19.20 17.36 -2.31
CA ARG A 249 20.25 18.23 -2.89
C ARG A 249 20.04 18.53 -4.37
N GLU A 250 19.65 17.53 -5.15
CA GLU A 250 19.38 17.71 -6.58
C GLU A 250 17.91 18.12 -6.82
N ASN A 251 17.11 18.17 -5.75
CA ASN A 251 15.67 18.35 -5.77
C ASN A 251 15.02 17.44 -6.82
N LYS A 252 15.38 16.15 -6.79
CA LYS A 252 15.10 15.23 -7.89
C LYS A 252 14.45 13.95 -7.37
N LEU A 253 13.25 13.68 -7.86
CA LEU A 253 12.53 12.42 -7.68
C LEU A 253 12.56 11.60 -8.97
N GLU A 254 13.20 10.44 -8.90
CA GLU A 254 13.35 9.51 -10.01
C GLU A 254 12.65 8.18 -9.71
N ILE A 255 12.01 7.58 -10.71
CA ILE A 255 11.52 6.20 -10.66
C ILE A 255 12.45 5.33 -11.52
N ILE A 256 13.03 4.30 -10.92
CA ILE A 256 13.90 3.31 -11.57
C ILE A 256 13.06 2.08 -11.92
N ASP A 257 13.10 1.64 -13.17
CA ASP A 257 12.58 0.33 -13.59
C ASP A 257 13.71 -0.71 -13.47
N THR A 258 13.59 -1.59 -12.50
CA THR A 258 14.64 -2.56 -12.18
C THR A 258 14.66 -3.77 -13.10
N ASN A 259 13.63 -3.94 -13.94
CA ASN A 259 13.61 -4.98 -14.97
C ASN A 259 14.40 -4.58 -16.22
N THR A 260 14.75 -3.30 -16.38
CA THR A 260 15.56 -2.83 -17.51
C THR A 260 17.05 -2.73 -17.19
N CYS A 261 17.47 -3.14 -15.98
CA CYS A 261 18.88 -3.19 -15.63
C CYS A 261 19.62 -4.16 -16.56
N THR A 262 20.65 -3.66 -17.23
CA THR A 262 21.42 -4.41 -18.23
C THR A 262 22.60 -5.17 -17.61
N ASN A 263 23.03 -4.79 -16.41
CA ASN A 263 24.12 -5.45 -15.70
C ASN A 263 23.65 -5.99 -14.34
N SER A 264 23.14 -7.22 -14.32
CA SER A 264 22.73 -7.93 -13.10
C SER A 264 23.89 -8.23 -12.14
N THR A 265 25.13 -8.15 -12.61
CA THR A 265 26.35 -8.38 -11.82
C THR A 265 27.01 -7.09 -11.35
N ALA A 266 26.38 -5.94 -11.56
CA ALA A 266 26.93 -4.64 -11.22
C ALA A 266 27.34 -4.59 -9.73
N LYS A 267 28.58 -4.15 -9.49
CA LYS A 267 29.17 -3.96 -8.17
C LYS A 267 29.52 -2.50 -7.97
N ARG A 268 29.93 -2.14 -6.74
CA ARG A 268 30.41 -0.81 -6.35
C ARG A 268 31.20 -0.12 -7.47
N GLY A 269 30.70 1.03 -7.94
CA GLY A 269 31.35 1.85 -8.97
C GLY A 269 30.98 1.53 -10.41
N GLN A 270 30.13 0.52 -10.65
CA GLN A 270 29.55 0.21 -11.95
C GLN A 270 28.03 0.30 -11.84
N ASP A 271 27.40 1.21 -12.57
CA ASP A 271 25.93 1.32 -12.61
C ASP A 271 25.31 0.03 -13.19
N ALA A 272 24.17 -0.43 -12.65
CA ALA A 272 23.46 -1.58 -13.22
C ALA A 272 22.76 -1.24 -14.54
N GLY A 273 22.75 0.04 -14.94
CA GLY A 273 22.24 0.51 -16.22
C GLY A 273 20.73 0.39 -16.32
N CYS A 274 20.03 0.50 -15.19
CA CYS A 274 18.58 0.49 -15.14
C CYS A 274 18.02 1.78 -15.75
N SER A 275 16.93 1.68 -16.50
CA SER A 275 16.22 2.86 -16.99
C SER A 275 15.58 3.61 -15.82
N SER A 276 15.65 4.93 -15.83
CA SER A 276 15.02 5.77 -14.83
C SER A 276 14.34 6.98 -15.45
N ARG A 277 13.25 7.44 -14.84
CA ARG A 277 12.52 8.65 -15.23
C ARG A 277 12.49 9.64 -14.08
N ASN A 278 12.89 10.88 -14.35
CA ASN A 278 12.69 12.00 -13.44
C ASN A 278 11.26 12.52 -13.57
N ILE A 279 10.51 12.55 -12.47
CA ILE A 279 9.10 12.98 -12.42
C ILE A 279 8.91 14.28 -11.64
N THR A 280 10.00 14.95 -11.26
CA THR A 280 9.95 16.17 -10.43
C THR A 280 9.16 17.28 -11.10
N SER A 281 9.40 17.52 -12.41
CA SER A 281 8.70 18.55 -13.16
C SER A 281 7.21 18.25 -13.31
N ASP A 282 6.85 16.98 -13.51
CA ASP A 282 5.45 16.55 -13.62
C ASP A 282 4.68 16.91 -12.33
N ILE A 283 5.33 16.73 -11.18
CA ILE A 283 4.79 17.09 -9.86
C ILE A 283 4.67 18.60 -9.68
N THR A 284 5.76 19.35 -9.85
CA THR A 284 5.78 20.79 -9.56
C THR A 284 4.93 21.62 -10.52
N ASN A 285 4.69 21.11 -11.73
CA ASN A 285 3.81 21.76 -12.69
C ASN A 285 2.32 21.50 -12.40
N SER A 286 2.00 20.36 -11.76
CA SER A 286 0.62 19.97 -11.46
C SER A 286 0.08 20.56 -10.17
N ILE A 287 0.94 20.77 -9.17
CA ILE A 287 0.58 21.39 -7.89
C ILE A 287 1.43 22.63 -7.69
N SER A 288 0.79 23.81 -7.74
CA SER A 288 1.46 25.09 -7.56
C SER A 288 2.01 25.27 -6.14
N ASN A 289 3.10 26.05 -6.04
CA ASN A 289 3.77 26.42 -4.79
C ASN A 289 4.22 25.24 -3.93
N LEU A 290 4.52 24.09 -4.54
CA LEU A 290 5.07 22.93 -3.86
C LEU A 290 6.58 23.07 -3.66
N TYR A 291 7.05 22.84 -2.44
CA TYR A 291 8.45 22.90 -2.02
C TYR A 291 8.94 21.48 -1.75
N LEU A 292 9.66 20.91 -2.73
CA LEU A 292 10.17 19.54 -2.63
C LEU A 292 11.50 19.44 -1.85
N GLN A 293 12.42 20.40 -1.97
CA GLN A 293 13.83 20.37 -1.49
C GLN A 293 14.16 19.56 -0.21
N ASN A 294 14.61 20.20 0.89
CA ASN A 294 14.92 19.52 2.16
C ASN A 294 13.65 19.43 3.05
N GLN A 295 12.49 19.24 2.44
CA GLN A 295 11.19 19.22 3.12
C GLN A 295 10.27 18.11 2.59
N PHE A 296 10.82 17.20 1.79
CA PHE A 296 10.13 16.03 1.26
C PHE A 296 10.00 15.00 2.38
N ARG A 297 8.83 14.35 2.55
CA ARG A 297 8.62 13.37 3.62
C ARG A 297 7.82 12.17 3.11
N TYR A 298 8.05 11.00 3.70
CA TYR A 298 7.27 9.77 3.48
C TYR A 298 7.07 9.35 2.04
N LEU A 299 8.17 9.20 1.29
CA LEU A 299 8.08 8.52 0.00
C LEU A 299 7.61 7.08 0.20
N GLN A 300 6.51 6.71 -0.45
CA GLN A 300 5.98 5.35 -0.40
C GLN A 300 5.30 4.98 -1.72
N PHE A 301 5.35 3.70 -2.11
CA PHE A 301 4.43 3.16 -3.11
C PHE A 301 3.12 2.78 -2.45
N GLU A 302 2.03 3.36 -2.94
CA GLU A 302 0.65 3.06 -2.53
C GLU A 302 0.09 1.82 -3.22
N ASN A 303 0.66 1.50 -4.39
CA ASN A 303 0.51 0.28 -5.18
C ASN A 303 1.64 0.28 -6.25
N GLU A 304 1.55 -0.59 -7.25
CA GLU A 304 2.56 -0.69 -8.33
C GLU A 304 2.78 0.61 -9.14
N ASN A 305 1.72 1.42 -9.28
CA ASN A 305 1.63 2.51 -10.24
C ASN A 305 1.49 3.90 -9.60
N THR A 306 1.29 3.97 -8.29
CA THR A 306 1.08 5.21 -7.56
C THR A 306 2.09 5.30 -6.42
N ILE A 307 2.84 6.39 -6.40
CA ILE A 307 3.60 6.80 -5.22
C ILE A 307 2.83 7.89 -4.47
N SER A 308 3.05 7.98 -3.17
CA SER A 308 2.66 9.11 -2.35
C SER A 308 3.84 9.64 -1.55
N PHE A 309 3.74 10.92 -1.21
CA PHE A 309 4.66 11.60 -0.31
C PHE A 309 3.98 12.86 0.26
N TYR A 310 4.62 13.48 1.23
CA TYR A 310 4.24 14.78 1.75
C TYR A 310 5.29 15.81 1.36
N ALA A 311 4.83 16.97 0.96
CA ALA A 311 5.69 18.11 0.66
C ALA A 311 5.06 19.40 1.18
N TYR A 312 5.90 20.38 1.47
CA TYR A 312 5.43 21.67 1.95
C TYR A 312 4.84 22.45 0.78
N LYS A 313 3.79 23.21 1.04
CA LYS A 313 3.09 24.06 0.11
C LYS A 313 2.90 25.43 0.73
N ASP A 314 3.00 26.47 -0.09
CA ASP A 314 2.83 27.86 0.33
C ASP A 314 3.76 28.21 1.52
N TRP A 315 4.99 27.68 1.49
CA TRP A 315 5.97 27.85 2.56
C TRP A 315 6.47 29.29 2.61
N VAL A 316 6.33 29.90 3.78
CA VAL A 316 6.90 31.21 4.11
C VAL A 316 8.04 31.06 5.11
N ASN A 317 7.80 30.25 6.16
CA ASN A 317 8.78 29.91 7.18
C ASN A 317 8.34 28.64 7.93
N ASN A 318 9.11 28.23 8.95
CA ASN A 318 8.85 27.00 9.72
C ASN A 318 7.57 27.05 10.60
N GLN A 319 6.86 28.19 10.63
CA GLN A 319 5.60 28.38 11.36
C GLN A 319 4.41 28.62 10.41
N HIS A 320 4.68 28.90 9.14
CA HIS A 320 3.68 29.24 8.14
C HIS A 320 3.91 28.43 6.87
N PHE A 321 3.28 27.26 6.85
CA PHE A 321 3.26 26.33 5.73
C PHE A 321 2.02 25.44 5.78
N THR A 322 1.68 24.86 4.63
CA THR A 322 0.75 23.74 4.53
C THR A 322 1.54 22.49 4.13
N LEU A 323 1.47 21.41 4.88
CA LEU A 323 1.97 20.10 4.45
C LEU A 323 0.90 19.42 3.59
N GLN A 324 1.23 19.14 2.34
CA GLN A 324 0.32 18.57 1.35
C GLN A 324 0.72 17.11 1.05
N LYS A 325 -0.21 16.17 1.19
CA LYS A 325 -0.04 14.82 0.62
C LYS A 325 -0.19 14.90 -0.89
N VAL A 326 0.73 14.30 -1.63
CA VAL A 326 0.74 14.27 -3.09
C VAL A 326 0.72 12.83 -3.55
N TYR A 327 -0.08 12.54 -4.57
CA TYR A 327 -0.08 11.27 -5.28
C TYR A 327 0.42 11.50 -6.70
N ALA A 328 1.40 10.71 -7.12
CA ALA A 328 1.86 10.69 -8.49
C ALA A 328 1.60 9.29 -9.06
N THR A 329 0.81 9.21 -10.12
CA THR A 329 0.40 7.96 -10.76
C THR A 329 0.90 7.92 -12.20
N SER A 330 1.46 6.79 -12.61
CA SER A 330 1.85 6.58 -14.01
C SER A 330 0.63 6.74 -14.94
N GLU A 331 0.76 7.52 -16.01
CA GLU A 331 -0.34 7.73 -16.98
C GLU A 331 -0.82 6.39 -17.56
N GLY A 332 -2.13 6.31 -17.85
CA GLY A 332 -2.79 5.08 -18.30
C GLY A 332 -3.16 4.10 -17.19
N SER A 333 -2.68 4.33 -15.96
CA SER A 333 -3.17 3.61 -14.78
C SER A 333 -4.40 4.30 -14.19
N ALA A 334 -5.39 3.52 -13.76
CA ALA A 334 -6.49 4.06 -12.96
C ALA A 334 -5.89 4.73 -11.71
N GLN A 335 -6.14 6.03 -11.54
CA GLN A 335 -5.68 6.73 -10.35
C GLN A 335 -6.27 6.06 -9.11
N LYS A 336 -5.41 5.66 -8.17
CA LYS A 336 -5.87 5.33 -6.83
C LYS A 336 -6.41 6.63 -6.22
N ARG A 337 -7.75 6.76 -6.17
CA ARG A 337 -8.38 7.80 -5.37
C ARG A 337 -7.95 7.57 -3.92
N ALA A 338 -7.30 8.57 -3.32
CA ALA A 338 -7.06 8.55 -1.90
C ALA A 338 -8.42 8.55 -1.19
N LEU A 339 -8.70 7.54 -0.38
CA LEU A 339 -9.87 7.59 0.49
C LEU A 339 -9.39 7.98 1.88
N ASP A 340 -9.94 9.05 2.43
CA ASP A 340 -9.74 9.40 3.83
C ASP A 340 -10.58 8.50 4.73
N TYR A 341 -11.77 8.11 4.28
CA TYR A 341 -12.71 7.30 5.03
C TYR A 341 -13.34 6.20 4.17
N LEU A 342 -13.24 4.95 4.65
CA LEU A 342 -14.00 3.83 4.11
C LEU A 342 -14.92 3.24 5.19
N ALA A 343 -16.20 3.16 4.91
CA ALA A 343 -17.15 2.44 5.75
C ALA A 343 -17.40 1.02 5.25
N MET A 344 -17.52 0.09 6.19
CA MET A 344 -17.86 -1.30 5.97
C MET A 344 -19.00 -1.70 6.89
N GLY A 345 -19.79 -2.68 6.46
CA GLY A 345 -20.85 -3.24 7.29
C GLY A 345 -21.96 -3.93 6.54
N ASP A 346 -23.03 -4.19 7.28
CA ASP A 346 -24.27 -4.78 6.79
C ASP A 346 -25.33 -3.72 6.40
N SER A 347 -26.61 -4.11 6.44
CA SER A 347 -27.76 -3.26 6.10
C SER A 347 -27.84 -1.98 6.92
N TYR A 348 -27.36 -1.98 8.17
CA TYR A 348 -27.34 -0.78 9.01
C TYR A 348 -26.35 0.26 8.48
N ALA A 349 -25.20 -0.19 7.98
CA ALA A 349 -24.18 0.66 7.37
C ALA A 349 -24.48 1.01 5.92
N SER A 350 -25.10 0.09 5.17
CA SER A 350 -25.54 0.38 3.80
C SER A 350 -26.70 1.36 3.77
N GLY A 351 -27.49 1.46 4.84
CA GLY A 351 -28.67 2.32 4.89
C GLY A 351 -29.86 1.73 4.17
N GLU A 352 -30.03 0.40 4.24
CA GLU A 352 -31.21 -0.29 3.77
C GLU A 352 -32.49 0.39 4.29
N GLY A 353 -33.45 0.62 3.40
CA GLY A 353 -34.73 1.26 3.73
C GLY A 353 -34.70 2.79 3.80
N VAL A 354 -33.51 3.43 3.66
CA VAL A 354 -33.38 4.89 3.53
C VAL A 354 -33.63 5.35 2.09
N TYR A 355 -33.64 4.43 1.12
CA TYR A 355 -33.76 4.69 -0.32
C TYR A 355 -32.64 5.58 -0.87
N ASN A 356 -32.79 6.08 -2.10
CA ASN A 356 -31.75 6.82 -2.82
C ASN A 356 -30.42 6.04 -2.88
N TYR A 357 -30.54 4.79 -3.34
CA TYR A 357 -29.43 3.87 -3.45
C TYR A 357 -28.46 4.31 -4.54
N LYS A 358 -27.17 4.11 -4.27
CA LYS A 358 -26.08 4.30 -5.22
C LYS A 358 -26.34 3.44 -6.45
N ASP A 359 -26.13 4.02 -7.63
CA ASP A 359 -26.33 3.34 -8.90
C ASP A 359 -25.63 1.98 -8.92
N GLY A 360 -26.35 0.97 -9.40
CA GLY A 360 -25.84 -0.40 -9.48
C GLY A 360 -25.90 -1.20 -8.18
N THR A 361 -26.40 -0.64 -7.07
CA THR A 361 -26.52 -1.36 -5.78
C THR A 361 -27.94 -1.82 -5.45
N ASP A 362 -28.93 -1.42 -6.25
CA ASP A 362 -30.35 -1.85 -6.17
C ASP A 362 -30.80 -2.45 -7.51
N ILE A 363 -30.18 -3.58 -7.86
CA ILE A 363 -30.50 -4.38 -9.04
C ILE A 363 -30.95 -5.76 -8.57
N TYR A 364 -32.26 -5.98 -8.59
CA TYR A 364 -32.87 -7.24 -8.19
C TYR A 364 -32.21 -8.46 -8.86
N GLY A 365 -31.89 -9.47 -8.04
CA GLY A 365 -31.29 -10.72 -8.49
C GLY A 365 -29.80 -10.67 -8.84
N THR A 366 -29.22 -9.46 -8.93
CA THR A 366 -27.82 -9.22 -9.30
C THR A 366 -27.04 -8.56 -8.18
N ASN A 367 -27.34 -7.31 -7.84
CA ASN A 367 -26.68 -6.56 -6.77
C ASN A 367 -27.73 -5.88 -5.91
N MET A 368 -28.01 -6.43 -4.74
CA MET A 368 -29.01 -5.92 -3.79
C MET A 368 -28.32 -5.45 -2.51
N CYS A 369 -27.15 -4.83 -2.65
CA CYS A 369 -26.43 -4.27 -1.51
C CYS A 369 -27.14 -3.05 -0.92
N HIS A 370 -27.99 -2.37 -1.70
CA HIS A 370 -28.82 -1.25 -1.29
C HIS A 370 -28.03 -0.22 -0.47
N LEU A 371 -26.95 0.28 -1.09
CA LEU A 371 -26.09 1.26 -0.46
C LEU A 371 -26.68 2.65 -0.68
N ALA A 372 -27.34 3.21 0.34
CA ALA A 372 -27.95 4.52 0.28
C ALA A 372 -26.91 5.64 0.36
N MET A 373 -27.05 6.66 -0.49
CA MET A 373 -26.24 7.88 -0.43
C MET A 373 -26.54 8.73 0.82
N LEU A 374 -27.61 8.39 1.55
CA LEU A 374 -28.02 8.99 2.82
C LEU A 374 -27.73 8.08 4.03
N SER A 375 -26.95 7.01 3.85
CA SER A 375 -26.51 6.17 4.95
C SER A 375 -25.59 6.92 5.91
N TYR A 376 -25.49 6.45 7.17
CA TYR A 376 -24.71 7.14 8.19
C TYR A 376 -23.24 7.38 7.79
N PRO A 377 -22.55 6.50 7.01
CA PRO A 377 -21.21 6.80 6.53
C PRO A 377 -21.11 8.09 5.72
N TYR A 378 -21.99 8.27 4.74
CA TYR A 378 -21.99 9.48 3.91
C TYR A 378 -22.45 10.71 4.70
N ILE A 379 -23.33 10.55 5.70
CA ILE A 379 -23.70 11.64 6.61
C ILE A 379 -22.49 12.08 7.46
N ILE A 380 -21.69 11.14 7.99
CA ILE A 380 -20.48 11.45 8.76
C ILE A 380 -19.50 12.24 7.90
N ALA A 381 -19.28 11.82 6.66
CA ALA A 381 -18.42 12.52 5.71
C ALA A 381 -18.92 13.94 5.42
N ASN A 382 -20.21 14.09 5.10
CA ASN A 382 -20.83 15.38 4.82
C ASN A 382 -20.77 16.37 6.00
N LYS A 383 -20.59 15.89 7.23
CA LYS A 383 -20.36 16.71 8.43
C LYS A 383 -18.91 17.14 8.62
N GLY A 384 -18.02 16.86 7.66
CA GLY A 384 -16.62 17.29 7.66
C GLY A 384 -15.68 16.39 8.46
N ALA A 385 -16.09 15.16 8.79
CA ALA A 385 -15.24 14.22 9.51
C ALA A 385 -14.13 13.59 8.64
N ALA A 386 -14.28 13.63 7.31
CA ALA A 386 -13.31 13.13 6.34
C ALA A 386 -13.50 13.84 4.99
N GLY A 387 -12.46 13.92 4.16
CA GLY A 387 -12.51 14.49 2.81
C GLY A 387 -13.10 13.49 1.82
N ASP A 388 -12.24 12.64 1.23
CA ASP A 388 -12.68 11.62 0.28
C ASP A 388 -13.25 10.40 1.00
N THR A 389 -14.55 10.14 0.83
CA THR A 389 -15.26 9.05 1.52
C THR A 389 -15.95 8.10 0.55
N GLU A 390 -15.87 6.80 0.85
CA GLU A 390 -16.74 5.79 0.25
C GLU A 390 -17.28 4.81 1.31
N SER A 391 -18.33 4.09 0.93
CA SER A 391 -18.85 2.96 1.70
C SER A 391 -18.89 1.73 0.82
N VAL A 392 -18.43 0.61 1.37
CA VAL A 392 -18.52 -0.72 0.75
C VAL A 392 -19.47 -1.64 1.53
N ALA A 393 -20.24 -1.07 2.45
CA ALA A 393 -21.28 -1.79 3.16
C ALA A 393 -22.33 -2.37 2.20
N CYS A 394 -22.85 -3.54 2.54
CA CYS A 394 -23.80 -4.25 1.70
C CYS A 394 -24.88 -4.89 2.58
N SER A 395 -26.13 -4.67 2.20
CA SER A 395 -27.29 -5.28 2.86
C SER A 395 -27.20 -6.81 2.84
N GLY A 396 -27.58 -7.43 3.96
CA GLY A 396 -27.45 -8.88 4.15
C GLY A 396 -26.02 -9.36 4.44
N ALA A 397 -25.05 -8.44 4.61
CA ALA A 397 -23.69 -8.85 4.87
C ALA A 397 -23.49 -9.55 6.21
N LYS A 398 -22.71 -10.62 6.16
CA LYS A 398 -22.25 -11.38 7.31
C LYS A 398 -20.76 -11.16 7.50
N VAL A 399 -20.25 -11.59 8.65
CA VAL A 399 -18.82 -11.47 8.98
C VAL A 399 -17.91 -12.06 7.90
N LYS A 400 -18.31 -13.18 7.28
CA LYS A 400 -17.59 -13.83 6.17
C LYS A 400 -17.36 -12.93 4.95
N ASP A 401 -18.22 -11.93 4.76
CA ASP A 401 -18.18 -11.01 3.62
C ASP A 401 -17.35 -9.77 3.93
N ILE A 402 -16.97 -9.59 5.20
CA ILE A 402 -16.04 -8.57 5.65
C ILE A 402 -14.63 -9.13 5.64
N PHE A 403 -14.36 -10.20 6.39
CA PHE A 403 -13.02 -10.77 6.57
C PHE A 403 -13.03 -12.32 6.66
N ASP A 404 -11.86 -12.92 6.44
CA ASP A 404 -11.66 -14.37 6.53
C ASP A 404 -11.45 -14.80 7.99
N ILE A 405 -12.41 -15.52 8.57
CA ILE A 405 -12.18 -16.26 9.82
C ILE A 405 -11.96 -17.71 9.46
N GLY A 406 -10.72 -18.06 9.14
CA GLY A 406 -10.30 -19.46 9.03
C GLY A 406 -11.02 -20.26 7.95
N ASN A 407 -10.90 -19.85 6.69
CA ASN A 407 -10.87 -20.70 5.51
C ASN A 407 -12.06 -21.67 5.28
N LYS A 408 -13.23 -21.43 5.89
CA LYS A 408 -14.39 -22.35 5.75
C LYS A 408 -15.67 -21.79 5.16
N ASP A 409 -15.89 -20.46 5.15
CA ASP A 409 -17.23 -19.95 4.78
C ASP A 409 -17.28 -18.94 3.63
N TYR A 410 -16.14 -18.47 3.11
CA TYR A 410 -16.12 -17.60 1.93
C TYR A 410 -15.30 -18.23 0.82
N ILE A 411 -16.00 -18.66 -0.23
CA ILE A 411 -15.41 -19.06 -1.50
C ILE A 411 -15.52 -17.81 -2.40
N ASP A 412 -14.42 -17.38 -3.02
CA ASP A 412 -14.41 -16.24 -3.95
C ASP A 412 -15.47 -16.36 -5.07
N ASP A 413 -15.98 -17.57 -5.29
CA ASP A 413 -17.04 -17.92 -6.25
C ASP A 413 -18.48 -17.69 -5.74
N LYS A 414 -18.67 -17.24 -4.48
CA LYS A 414 -19.99 -16.92 -3.90
C LYS A 414 -20.03 -15.54 -3.24
N PRO A 415 -19.71 -14.46 -3.97
CA PRO A 415 -19.94 -13.10 -3.49
C PRO A 415 -21.43 -12.82 -3.26
N GLN A 416 -21.74 -11.77 -2.50
CA GLN A 416 -23.12 -11.36 -2.23
C GLN A 416 -23.83 -10.84 -3.47
N ALA A 417 -23.11 -10.07 -4.27
CA ALA A 417 -23.56 -9.60 -5.57
C ALA A 417 -23.03 -10.52 -6.68
N LYS A 418 -23.84 -10.69 -7.71
CA LYS A 418 -23.52 -11.47 -8.91
C LYS A 418 -23.04 -10.56 -10.03
N GLY A 419 -22.28 -11.11 -10.96
CA GLY A 419 -21.88 -10.44 -12.20
C GLY A 419 -20.37 -10.44 -12.44
N PHE A 420 -19.56 -10.34 -11.39
CA PHE A 420 -18.10 -10.25 -11.51
C PHE A 420 -17.38 -11.33 -10.69
N LEU A 421 -17.67 -12.60 -10.98
CA LEU A 421 -17.08 -13.74 -10.25
C LEU A 421 -15.57 -13.90 -10.49
N ASP A 422 -15.12 -13.62 -11.72
CA ASP A 422 -13.70 -13.76 -12.08
C ASP A 422 -12.84 -12.68 -11.39
N LYS A 423 -11.72 -13.10 -10.80
CA LYS A 423 -10.70 -12.24 -10.17
C LYS A 423 -10.10 -11.22 -11.13
N SER A 424 -10.12 -11.46 -12.44
CA SER A 424 -9.68 -10.50 -13.47
C SER A 424 -10.40 -9.14 -13.38
N PHE A 425 -11.63 -9.10 -12.86
CA PHE A 425 -12.40 -7.87 -12.65
C PHE A 425 -12.06 -7.11 -11.36
N SER A 426 -11.17 -7.61 -10.51
CA SER A 426 -10.95 -7.01 -9.18
C SER A 426 -10.53 -5.54 -9.27
N ASN A 427 -9.64 -5.19 -10.20
CA ASN A 427 -9.24 -3.78 -10.39
C ASN A 427 -10.42 -2.88 -10.81
N TYR A 428 -11.30 -3.38 -11.68
CA TYR A 428 -12.51 -2.68 -12.10
C TYR A 428 -13.49 -2.50 -10.94
N ILE A 429 -13.68 -3.56 -10.12
CA ILE A 429 -14.53 -3.53 -8.93
C ILE A 429 -14.04 -2.51 -7.92
N TYR A 430 -12.74 -2.51 -7.59
CA TYR A 430 -12.17 -1.58 -6.62
C TYR A 430 -12.31 -0.15 -7.12
N THR A 431 -11.87 0.13 -8.34
CA THR A 431 -11.89 1.47 -8.95
C THR A 431 -13.28 2.08 -9.01
N ASN A 432 -14.32 1.26 -9.24
CA ASN A 432 -15.70 1.73 -9.39
C ASN A 432 -16.57 1.51 -8.13
N PHE A 433 -15.98 1.05 -7.01
CA PHE A 433 -16.70 0.72 -5.78
C PHE A 433 -17.93 -0.19 -6.01
N ILE A 434 -17.75 -1.25 -6.80
CA ILE A 434 -18.82 -2.21 -7.09
C ILE A 434 -18.99 -3.16 -5.90
N VAL A 435 -19.79 -2.72 -4.93
CA VAL A 435 -20.00 -3.40 -3.65
C VAL A 435 -20.59 -4.79 -3.80
N GLY A 436 -20.34 -5.65 -2.81
CA GLY A 436 -20.87 -7.02 -2.74
C GLY A 436 -20.18 -8.05 -3.64
N ASN A 437 -19.34 -7.64 -4.60
CA ASN A 437 -18.64 -8.55 -5.53
C ASN A 437 -17.28 -9.05 -5.00
N ARG A 438 -16.74 -8.41 -3.96
CA ARG A 438 -15.51 -8.79 -3.24
C ARG A 438 -15.73 -8.61 -1.75
N ARG A 439 -14.82 -9.14 -0.93
CA ARG A 439 -14.89 -8.90 0.52
C ARG A 439 -14.67 -7.42 0.77
N GLN A 440 -15.36 -6.88 1.76
CA GLN A 440 -15.24 -5.46 2.08
C GLN A 440 -13.81 -5.11 2.56
N HIS A 441 -13.13 -6.04 3.24
CA HIS A 441 -11.72 -5.89 3.61
C HIS A 441 -10.77 -5.74 2.42
N ASP A 442 -11.10 -6.28 1.23
CA ASP A 442 -10.24 -6.15 0.06
C ASP A 442 -10.10 -4.69 -0.38
N PHE A 443 -11.16 -3.89 -0.18
CA PHE A 443 -11.13 -2.45 -0.41
C PHE A 443 -10.25 -1.72 0.62
N LEU A 444 -10.14 -2.20 1.86
CA LEU A 444 -9.20 -1.66 2.84
C LEU A 444 -7.76 -1.89 2.40
N THR A 445 -7.46 -3.10 1.97
CA THR A 445 -6.11 -3.46 1.47
C THR A 445 -5.77 -2.63 0.23
N TYR A 446 -6.75 -2.44 -0.66
CA TYR A 446 -6.57 -1.65 -1.87
C TYR A 446 -6.37 -0.15 -1.56
N TYR A 447 -7.25 0.48 -0.77
CA TYR A 447 -7.29 1.93 -0.58
C TYR A 447 -6.50 2.46 0.63
N LYS A 448 -6.29 1.64 1.67
CA LYS A 448 -5.61 2.01 2.93
C LYS A 448 -6.08 3.34 3.54
N PRO A 449 -7.39 3.48 3.80
CA PRO A 449 -7.97 4.72 4.30
C PRO A 449 -7.47 5.09 5.70
N GLY A 450 -7.44 6.39 6.01
CA GLY A 450 -7.02 6.89 7.32
C GLY A 450 -8.05 6.67 8.44
N LEU A 451 -9.34 6.63 8.09
CA LEU A 451 -10.47 6.36 8.97
C LEU A 451 -11.28 5.18 8.43
N ILE A 452 -11.71 4.30 9.34
CA ILE A 452 -12.55 3.14 9.02
C ILE A 452 -13.69 3.09 10.03
N THR A 453 -14.91 2.83 9.55
CA THR A 453 -15.99 2.33 10.40
C THR A 453 -16.36 0.93 9.95
N LEU A 454 -16.60 0.05 10.92
CA LEU A 454 -17.08 -1.29 10.68
C LEU A 454 -18.31 -1.51 11.57
N SER A 455 -19.47 -1.69 10.95
CA SER A 455 -20.72 -2.02 11.65
C SER A 455 -21.28 -3.32 11.09
N ILE A 456 -21.04 -4.42 11.81
CA ILE A 456 -21.41 -5.77 11.39
C ILE A 456 -21.96 -6.55 12.59
N GLY A 457 -22.90 -7.46 12.32
CA GLY A 457 -23.48 -8.35 13.33
C GLY A 457 -25.01 -8.34 13.39
N GLY A 458 -25.67 -7.59 12.50
CA GLY A 458 -27.13 -7.64 12.34
C GLY A 458 -27.62 -8.89 11.60
N ASN A 459 -26.76 -9.52 10.77
CA ASN A 459 -27.00 -10.78 10.06
C ASN A 459 -26.05 -11.89 10.51
#